data_AF-A0A8S4CUS2-F1
#
_entry.id   AF-A0A8S4CUS2-F1
#
_cell.length_a   1.000
_cell.length_b   1.000
_cell.length_c   1.000
_cell.angle_alpha   90.00
_cell.angle_beta   90.00
_cell.angle_gamma   90.00
#
_symmetry.space_group_name_H-M   'P 1'
#
loop_
_entity.id
_entity.type
_entity.pdbx_description
1 polymer ?
#
loop_
_entity_poly.entity_id
_entity_poly.type
_entity_poly.pdbx_seq_one_letter_code
_entity_poly.pdbx_strand_id
1 'polypeptide(L)'
;MPASTTYGIPSTTLWQRAHRLGIDTPKKEGGSRAWGEGELRAALAALRAGAISANKASKAYGIPSSTLYKIARREGIRLAAPFNAAPTAWRRADLARALAAIRAGQASVQRASAIYGIPTGTLYGRCKREGIELSRASPAPWSERAMRDALDAVRVGQMSINQAAIHYNLPYSSLYGRFKRCKLPQSVQHMHPQEPAGFPEMEPYHYAQPQGEPVYPPPDDAAPDPALFHHELPAAAAAAAACSDSVYYTQHGILTS
;
A
#
# COMPACT_ATOMS: atom_id res chain seq x y z
N MET A 1 -29.76 22.46 14.95
CA MET A 1 -30.22 21.13 14.46
C MET A 1 -29.49 20.78 13.18
N PRO A 2 -29.01 19.54 12.98
CA PRO A 2 -28.36 19.15 11.72
C PRO A 2 -29.35 19.18 10.55
N ALA A 3 -28.93 19.70 9.40
CA ALA A 3 -29.77 19.73 8.18
C ALA A 3 -30.29 18.34 7.78
N SER A 4 -29.55 17.27 8.12
CA SER A 4 -30.01 15.90 7.89
C SER A 4 -31.29 15.54 8.66
N THR A 5 -31.44 16.08 9.86
CA THR A 5 -32.62 15.86 10.72
C THR A 5 -33.77 16.78 10.30
N THR A 6 -33.47 18.02 9.94
CA THR A 6 -34.47 19.01 9.50
C THR A 6 -35.15 18.61 8.18
N TYR A 7 -34.39 18.05 7.24
CA TYR A 7 -34.90 17.72 5.91
C TYR A 7 -35.09 16.21 5.67
N GLY A 8 -34.83 15.36 6.66
CA GLY A 8 -34.93 13.90 6.52
C GLY A 8 -33.96 13.29 5.50
N ILE A 9 -32.90 14.02 5.12
CA ILE A 9 -31.92 13.57 4.13
C ILE A 9 -30.70 12.99 4.87
N PRO A 10 -30.26 11.75 4.56
CA PRO A 10 -29.06 11.19 5.18
C PRO A 10 -27.84 12.10 5.00
N SER A 11 -27.05 12.29 6.06
CA SER A 11 -25.88 13.19 6.05
C SER A 11 -24.88 12.84 4.94
N THR A 12 -24.75 11.56 4.61
CA THR A 12 -23.92 11.06 3.50
C THR A 12 -24.39 11.58 2.14
N THR A 13 -25.70 11.68 1.93
CA THR A 13 -26.31 12.17 0.68
C THR A 13 -26.11 13.68 0.53
N LEU A 14 -26.27 14.43 1.62
CA LEU A 14 -26.00 15.87 1.65
C LEU A 14 -24.53 16.16 1.33
N TRP A 15 -23.60 15.41 1.94
CA TRP A 15 -22.17 15.57 1.70
C TRP A 15 -21.78 15.27 0.24
N GLN A 16 -22.30 14.18 -0.34
CA GLN A 16 -22.03 13.84 -1.75
C GLN A 16 -22.55 14.90 -2.73
N ARG A 17 -23.75 15.46 -2.47
CA ARG A 17 -24.32 16.53 -3.30
C ARG A 17 -23.53 17.82 -3.16
N ALA A 18 -23.17 18.21 -1.93
CA ALA A 18 -22.33 19.38 -1.66
C ALA A 18 -20.98 19.28 -2.40
N HIS A 19 -20.31 18.13 -2.30
CA HIS A 19 -19.05 17.88 -3.00
C HIS A 19 -19.19 17.94 -4.53
N ARG A 20 -20.29 17.46 -5.10
CA ARG A 20 -20.55 17.55 -6.55
C ARG A 20 -20.81 18.99 -7.01
N LEU A 21 -21.41 19.80 -6.14
CA LEU A 21 -21.71 21.20 -6.39
C LEU A 21 -20.54 22.14 -6.05
N GLY A 22 -19.38 21.60 -5.64
CA GLY A 22 -18.22 22.40 -5.26
C GLY A 22 -18.44 23.22 -3.99
N ILE A 23 -19.44 22.89 -3.18
CA ILE A 23 -19.71 23.56 -1.91
C ILE A 23 -18.68 23.04 -0.93
N ASP A 24 -17.82 23.94 -0.44
CA ASP A 24 -16.86 23.61 0.61
C ASP A 24 -17.63 23.24 1.88
N THR A 25 -17.63 21.94 2.20
CA THR A 25 -18.18 21.47 3.46
C THR A 25 -17.11 21.73 4.51
N PRO A 26 -17.38 22.56 5.53
CA PRO A 26 -16.42 22.76 6.60
C PRO A 26 -16.09 21.38 7.18
N LYS A 27 -14.84 20.94 7.01
CA LYS A 27 -14.35 19.77 7.72
C LYS A 27 -14.62 20.12 9.18
N LYS A 28 -15.33 19.24 9.89
CA LYS A 28 -15.46 19.36 11.34
C LYS A 28 -14.05 19.63 11.84
N GLU A 29 -13.81 20.85 12.31
CA GLU A 29 -12.59 21.29 12.99
C GLU A 29 -12.39 20.28 14.11
N GLY A 30 -11.69 19.20 13.76
CA GLY A 30 -11.32 18.15 14.67
C GLY A 30 -10.16 18.74 15.42
N GLY A 31 -10.45 19.72 16.28
CA GLY A 31 -9.53 20.21 17.27
C GLY A 31 -8.84 18.98 17.81
N SER A 32 -7.52 18.97 17.71
CA SER A 32 -6.62 17.92 18.16
C SER A 32 -6.97 17.62 19.61
N ARG A 33 -7.99 16.79 19.84
CA ARG A 33 -8.46 16.51 21.19
C ARG A 33 -7.40 15.59 21.74
N ALA A 34 -6.43 16.22 22.40
CA ALA A 34 -5.48 15.55 23.25
C ALA A 34 -6.34 14.74 24.22
N TRP A 35 -6.36 13.44 24.01
CA TRP A 35 -6.99 12.51 24.92
C TRP A 35 -6.14 12.52 26.19
N GLY A 36 -6.79 12.53 27.34
CA GLY A 36 -6.09 12.50 28.61
C GLY A 36 -5.30 11.20 28.75
N GLU A 37 -4.15 11.28 29.40
CA GLU A 37 -3.32 10.12 29.75
C GLU A 37 -4.14 9.07 30.57
N GLY A 38 -5.09 9.52 31.40
CA GLY A 38 -6.01 8.64 32.12
C GLY A 38 -6.98 7.86 31.22
N GLU A 39 -7.56 8.53 30.21
CA GLU A 39 -8.45 7.90 29.22
C GLU A 39 -7.70 6.85 28.40
N LEU A 40 -6.45 7.14 28.02
CA LEU A 40 -5.60 6.17 27.32
C LEU A 40 -5.34 4.95 28.19
N ARG A 41 -4.96 5.13 29.45
CA ARG A 41 -4.69 4.03 30.37
C ARG A 41 -5.92 3.16 30.61
N ALA A 42 -7.09 3.78 30.81
CA ALA A 42 -8.36 3.08 30.96
C ALA A 42 -8.74 2.30 29.70
N ALA A 43 -8.59 2.91 28.52
CA ALA A 43 -8.82 2.24 27.24
C ALA A 43 -7.91 1.03 27.07
N LEU A 44 -6.61 1.16 27.34
CA LEU A 44 -5.64 0.07 27.21
C LEU A 44 -5.89 -1.04 28.22
N ALA A 45 -6.29 -0.72 29.45
CA ALA A 45 -6.69 -1.72 30.46
C ALA A 45 -7.92 -2.53 29.99
N ALA A 46 -8.93 -1.86 29.45
CA ALA A 46 -10.12 -2.52 28.91
C ALA A 46 -9.81 -3.40 27.68
N LEU A 47 -8.84 -2.98 26.86
CA LEU A 47 -8.33 -3.78 25.73
C LEU A 47 -7.54 -5.01 26.21
N ARG A 48 -6.71 -4.88 27.24
CA ARG A 48 -5.97 -6.01 27.85
C ARG A 48 -6.91 -7.05 28.43
N ALA A 49 -7.98 -6.60 29.10
CA ALA A 49 -9.00 -7.48 29.65
C ALA A 49 -9.85 -8.19 28.58
N GLY A 50 -9.75 -7.78 27.30
CA GLY A 50 -10.60 -8.30 26.23
C GLY A 50 -12.09 -7.92 26.36
N ALA A 51 -12.44 -7.03 27.29
CA ALA A 51 -13.81 -6.65 27.61
C ALA A 51 -14.49 -5.85 26.48
N ILE A 52 -13.70 -5.10 25.71
CA ILE A 52 -14.18 -4.27 24.60
C ILE A 52 -13.23 -4.34 23.40
N SER A 53 -13.78 -4.12 22.20
CA SER A 53 -12.97 -3.99 20.98
C SER A 53 -12.33 -2.60 20.87
N ALA A 54 -11.26 -2.47 20.08
CA ALA A 54 -10.60 -1.19 19.81
C ALA A 54 -11.56 -0.11 19.27
N ASN A 55 -12.53 -0.51 18.46
CA ASN A 55 -13.54 0.43 17.93
C ASN A 55 -14.53 0.88 19.00
N LYS A 56 -14.89 0.00 19.94
CA LYS A 56 -15.75 0.34 21.09
C LYS A 56 -14.99 1.23 22.07
N ALA A 57 -13.73 0.92 22.37
CA ALA A 57 -12.85 1.74 23.18
C ALA A 57 -12.66 3.15 22.59
N SER A 58 -12.45 3.24 21.28
CA SER A 58 -12.29 4.53 20.59
C SER A 58 -13.48 5.47 20.81
N LYS A 59 -14.70 4.93 20.74
CA LYS A 59 -15.93 5.69 20.99
C LYS A 59 -16.12 6.04 22.47
N ALA A 60 -15.76 5.13 23.37
CA ALA A 60 -15.95 5.30 24.81
C ALA A 60 -15.00 6.35 25.40
N TYR A 61 -13.72 6.31 25.01
CA TYR A 61 -12.66 7.14 25.60
C TYR A 61 -12.26 8.32 24.69
N GLY A 62 -12.93 8.50 23.54
CA GLY A 62 -12.66 9.60 22.61
C GLY A 62 -11.30 9.55 21.92
N ILE A 63 -10.62 8.39 21.94
CA ILE A 63 -9.30 8.19 21.36
C ILE A 63 -9.45 7.65 19.94
N PRO A 64 -8.78 8.19 18.92
CA PRO A 64 -8.86 7.64 17.56
C PRO A 64 -8.47 6.15 17.52
N SER A 65 -9.28 5.31 16.85
CA SER A 65 -8.99 3.88 16.75
C SER A 65 -7.57 3.59 16.24
N SER A 66 -7.10 4.35 15.26
CA SER A 66 -5.73 4.21 14.69
C SER A 66 -4.64 4.41 15.73
N THR A 67 -4.85 5.31 16.70
CA THR A 67 -3.96 5.53 17.84
C THR A 67 -3.97 4.32 18.77
N LEU A 68 -5.16 3.84 19.16
CA LEU A 68 -5.30 2.65 20.01
C LEU A 68 -4.65 1.42 19.37
N TYR A 69 -4.83 1.18 18.06
CA TYR A 69 -4.18 0.06 17.36
C TYR A 69 -2.65 0.15 17.42
N LYS A 70 -2.07 1.35 17.23
CA LYS A 70 -0.62 1.56 17.27
C LYS A 70 -0.04 1.32 18.66
N ILE A 71 -0.67 1.89 19.69
CA ILE A 71 -0.19 1.79 21.07
C ILE A 71 -0.40 0.36 21.60
N ALA A 72 -1.56 -0.23 21.37
CA ALA A 72 -1.85 -1.61 21.79
C ALA A 72 -0.86 -2.61 21.19
N ARG A 73 -0.47 -2.45 19.92
CA ARG A 73 0.58 -3.27 19.30
C ARG A 73 1.96 -3.07 19.94
N ARG A 74 2.32 -1.82 20.25
CA ARG A 74 3.59 -1.50 20.93
C ARG A 74 3.63 -2.11 22.34
N GLU A 75 2.51 -2.12 23.04
CA GLU A 75 2.37 -2.71 24.38
C GLU A 75 2.10 -4.22 24.37
N GLY A 76 2.10 -4.87 23.20
CA GLY A 76 1.88 -6.32 23.07
C GLY A 76 0.45 -6.77 23.41
N ILE A 77 -0.52 -5.87 23.46
CA ILE A 77 -1.92 -6.20 23.77
C ILE A 77 -2.54 -6.95 22.60
N ARG A 78 -3.01 -8.18 22.87
CA ARG A 78 -3.77 -8.97 21.89
C ARG A 78 -5.18 -8.42 21.75
N LEU A 79 -5.36 -7.58 20.73
CA LEU A 79 -6.68 -7.07 20.38
C LEU A 79 -7.60 -8.21 19.93
N ALA A 80 -8.87 -8.13 20.33
CA ALA A 80 -9.90 -9.05 19.85
C ALA A 80 -9.89 -9.11 18.32
N ALA A 81 -9.92 -10.32 17.77
CA ALA A 81 -9.97 -10.53 16.35
C ALA A 81 -11.21 -9.80 15.76
N PRO A 82 -11.09 -9.16 14.59
CA PRO A 82 -12.25 -8.61 13.90
C PRO A 82 -13.33 -9.69 13.77
N PHE A 83 -14.61 -9.30 13.83
CA PHE A 83 -15.76 -10.22 13.72
C PHE A 83 -15.71 -11.12 12.47
N ASN A 84 -14.99 -10.69 11.41
CA ASN A 84 -14.80 -11.44 10.17
C ASN A 84 -13.41 -12.10 10.02
N ALA A 85 -12.55 -12.03 11.03
CA ALA A 85 -11.28 -12.74 10.99
C ALA A 85 -11.56 -14.22 11.31
N ALA A 86 -11.98 -14.97 10.29
CA ALA A 86 -11.85 -16.41 10.35
C ALA A 86 -10.40 -16.73 10.73
N PRO A 87 -10.15 -17.64 11.68
CA PRO A 87 -8.82 -18.12 11.97
C PRO A 87 -8.15 -18.48 10.64
N THR A 88 -6.92 -18.03 10.45
CA THR A 88 -6.16 -18.32 9.24
C THR A 88 -5.90 -19.82 9.22
N ALA A 89 -6.80 -20.59 8.60
CA ALA A 89 -6.81 -22.06 8.69
C ALA A 89 -5.64 -22.70 7.95
N TRP A 90 -4.96 -21.96 7.09
CA TRP A 90 -3.83 -22.40 6.29
C TRP A 90 -2.49 -22.08 6.95
N ARG A 91 -1.54 -23.02 6.87
CA ARG A 91 -0.22 -22.85 7.46
C ARG A 91 0.67 -22.01 6.55
N ARG A 92 1.68 -21.37 7.14
CA ARG A 92 2.68 -20.59 6.38
C ARG A 92 3.45 -21.44 5.36
N ALA A 93 3.70 -22.71 5.69
CA ALA A 93 4.31 -23.66 4.76
C ALA A 93 3.42 -23.95 3.54
N ASP A 94 2.11 -24.07 3.74
CA ASP A 94 1.16 -24.32 2.66
C ASP A 94 1.09 -23.11 1.71
N LEU A 95 1.18 -21.90 2.25
CA LEU A 95 1.28 -20.68 1.45
C LEU A 95 2.53 -20.68 0.57
N ALA A 96 3.70 -21.03 1.12
CA ALA A 96 4.94 -21.10 0.34
C ALA A 96 4.83 -22.13 -0.80
N ARG A 97 4.27 -23.33 -0.52
CA ARG A 97 4.04 -24.37 -1.54
C ARG A 97 3.04 -23.93 -2.60
N ALA A 98 1.96 -23.26 -2.20
CA ALA A 98 0.96 -22.71 -3.12
C ALA A 98 1.58 -21.68 -4.08
N LEU A 99 2.38 -20.76 -3.56
CA LEU A 99 3.03 -19.73 -4.37
C LEU A 99 4.10 -20.31 -5.28
N ALA A 100 4.86 -21.31 -4.84
CA ALA A 100 5.80 -22.03 -5.69
C ALA A 100 5.11 -22.75 -6.85
N ALA A 101 4.00 -23.45 -6.58
CA ALA A 101 3.21 -24.14 -7.60
C ALA A 101 2.60 -23.16 -8.63
N ILE A 102 2.16 -21.98 -8.17
CA ILE A 102 1.64 -20.92 -9.06
C ILE A 102 2.77 -20.33 -9.90
N ARG A 103 3.92 -20.00 -9.28
CA ARG A 103 5.09 -19.42 -9.97
C ARG A 103 5.65 -20.37 -11.03
N ALA A 104 5.64 -21.68 -10.76
CA ALA A 104 6.06 -22.71 -11.71
C ALA A 104 4.99 -23.06 -12.79
N GLY A 105 3.83 -22.37 -12.79
CA GLY A 105 2.74 -22.61 -13.74
C GLY A 105 2.00 -23.95 -13.54
N GLN A 106 2.31 -24.70 -12.48
CA GLN A 106 1.75 -26.03 -12.21
C GLN A 106 0.31 -25.96 -11.68
N ALA A 107 -0.06 -24.85 -11.03
CA ALA A 107 -1.40 -24.62 -10.53
C ALA A 107 -1.89 -23.19 -10.81
N SER A 108 -3.16 -23.05 -11.19
CA SER A 108 -3.84 -21.75 -11.15
C SER A 108 -4.13 -21.34 -9.71
N VAL A 109 -4.43 -20.05 -9.48
CA VAL A 109 -4.79 -19.54 -8.15
C VAL A 109 -5.98 -20.28 -7.55
N GLN A 110 -7.00 -20.58 -8.36
CA GLN A 110 -8.17 -21.34 -7.95
C GLN A 110 -7.80 -22.78 -7.57
N ARG A 111 -6.97 -23.45 -8.37
CA ARG A 111 -6.53 -24.82 -8.08
C ARG A 111 -5.68 -24.87 -6.80
N ALA A 112 -4.75 -23.94 -6.66
CA ALA A 112 -3.92 -23.82 -5.44
C ALA A 112 -4.78 -23.50 -4.21
N SER A 113 -5.82 -22.69 -4.34
CA SER A 113 -6.76 -22.40 -3.26
C SER A 113 -7.42 -23.67 -2.72
N ALA A 114 -7.89 -24.54 -3.61
CA ALA A 114 -8.51 -25.81 -3.24
C ALA A 114 -7.50 -26.80 -2.62
N ILE A 115 -6.30 -26.92 -3.19
CA ILE A 115 -5.27 -27.87 -2.73
C ILE A 115 -4.71 -27.50 -1.36
N TYR A 116 -4.43 -26.21 -1.16
CA TYR A 116 -3.72 -25.74 0.04
C TYR A 116 -4.64 -25.12 1.09
N GLY A 117 -5.97 -25.08 0.85
CA GLY A 117 -6.95 -24.52 1.78
C GLY A 117 -6.81 -23.02 2.01
N ILE A 118 -6.22 -22.29 1.06
CA ILE A 118 -5.94 -20.85 1.17
C ILE A 118 -6.99 -20.09 0.38
N PRO A 119 -7.72 -19.11 0.96
CA PRO A 119 -8.66 -18.30 0.20
C PRO A 119 -8.02 -17.64 -1.03
N THR A 120 -8.71 -17.70 -2.17
CA THR A 120 -8.23 -17.14 -3.44
C THR A 120 -7.80 -15.68 -3.32
N GLY A 121 -8.57 -14.85 -2.60
CA GLY A 121 -8.24 -13.45 -2.35
C GLY A 121 -6.89 -13.26 -1.64
N THR A 122 -6.53 -14.16 -0.72
CA THR A 122 -5.22 -14.16 -0.08
C THR A 122 -4.12 -14.46 -1.09
N LEU A 123 -4.30 -15.49 -1.93
CA LEU A 123 -3.31 -15.87 -2.94
C LEU A 123 -3.12 -14.78 -4.00
N TYR A 124 -4.19 -14.17 -4.52
CA TYR A 124 -4.09 -13.03 -5.44
C TYR A 124 -3.27 -11.88 -4.86
N GLY A 125 -3.55 -11.50 -3.61
CA GLY A 125 -2.83 -10.43 -2.93
C GLY A 125 -1.38 -10.77 -2.61
N ARG A 126 -1.03 -12.06 -2.47
CA ARG A 126 0.35 -12.52 -2.26
C ARG A 126 1.13 -12.58 -3.57
N CYS A 127 0.55 -13.17 -4.61
CA CYS A 127 1.14 -13.22 -5.95
C CYS A 127 1.48 -11.81 -6.45
N LYS A 128 0.58 -10.84 -6.26
CA LYS A 128 0.84 -9.42 -6.62
C LYS A 128 2.05 -8.83 -5.87
N ARG A 129 2.21 -9.12 -4.58
CA ARG A 129 3.32 -8.59 -3.76
C ARG A 129 4.65 -9.25 -4.07
N GLU A 130 4.62 -10.52 -4.48
CA GLU A 130 5.81 -11.30 -4.84
C GLU A 130 6.15 -11.22 -6.33
N GLY A 131 5.47 -10.36 -7.10
CA GLY A 131 5.69 -10.21 -8.53
C GLY A 131 5.41 -11.48 -9.34
N ILE A 132 4.61 -12.41 -8.82
CA ILE A 132 4.25 -13.64 -9.54
C ILE A 132 3.26 -13.25 -10.63
N GLU A 133 3.71 -13.37 -11.88
CA GLU A 133 2.84 -13.20 -13.03
C GLU A 133 1.79 -14.31 -13.04
N LEU A 134 0.56 -13.93 -12.69
CA LEU A 134 -0.57 -14.81 -12.82
C LEU A 134 -0.87 -14.92 -14.31
N SER A 135 -0.43 -16.04 -14.90
CA SER A 135 -0.93 -16.52 -16.18
C SER A 135 -2.45 -16.35 -16.16
N ARG A 136 -2.95 -15.44 -17.02
CA ARG A 136 -4.37 -15.43 -17.36
C ARG A 136 -4.57 -16.75 -18.08
N ALA A 137 -4.96 -17.77 -17.32
CA ALA A 137 -5.20 -19.11 -17.82
C ALA A 137 -6.38 -19.09 -18.79
N SER A 138 -6.04 -18.71 -20.02
CA SER A 138 -6.65 -18.96 -21.31
C SER A 138 -6.00 -17.92 -22.23
N PRO A 139 -5.19 -18.31 -23.25
CA PRO A 139 -4.91 -17.39 -24.33
C PRO A 139 -6.27 -16.90 -24.82
N ALA A 140 -6.47 -15.60 -24.70
CA ALA A 140 -7.71 -14.97 -25.10
C ALA A 140 -8.11 -15.51 -26.49
N PRO A 141 -9.36 -15.92 -26.72
CA PRO A 141 -9.80 -16.35 -28.05
C PRO A 141 -9.70 -15.24 -29.11
N TRP A 142 -9.30 -14.03 -28.70
CA TRP A 142 -8.96 -12.93 -29.56
C TRP A 142 -7.45 -12.70 -29.62
N SER A 143 -6.96 -12.38 -30.81
CA SER A 143 -5.56 -11.99 -31.00
C SER A 143 -5.24 -10.66 -30.31
N GLU A 144 -4.00 -10.50 -29.85
CA GLU A 144 -3.51 -9.21 -29.34
C GLU A 144 -3.54 -8.12 -30.41
N ARG A 145 -3.46 -8.48 -31.70
CA ARG A 145 -3.65 -7.54 -32.83
C ARG A 145 -5.06 -6.98 -32.86
N ALA A 146 -6.08 -7.85 -32.82
CA ALA A 146 -7.49 -7.42 -32.80
C ALA A 146 -7.80 -6.50 -31.60
N MET A 147 -7.20 -6.75 -30.43
CA MET A 147 -7.33 -5.88 -29.27
C MET A 147 -6.70 -4.50 -29.49
N ARG A 148 -5.52 -4.41 -30.13
CA ARG A 148 -4.86 -3.13 -30.43
C ARG A 148 -5.67 -2.31 -31.44
N ASP A 149 -6.09 -2.95 -32.52
CA ASP A 149 -6.86 -2.30 -33.59
C ASP A 149 -8.20 -1.78 -33.04
N ALA A 150 -8.85 -2.53 -32.15
CA ALA A 150 -10.07 -2.10 -31.46
C ALA A 150 -9.83 -0.90 -30.53
N LEU A 151 -8.72 -0.89 -29.78
CA LEU A 151 -8.39 0.25 -28.90
C LEU A 151 -8.09 1.51 -29.71
N ASP A 152 -7.41 1.37 -30.85
CA ASP A 152 -7.11 2.48 -31.75
C ASP A 152 -8.38 3.05 -32.39
N ALA A 153 -9.26 2.19 -32.92
CA ALA A 153 -10.54 2.61 -33.51
C ALA A 153 -11.42 3.38 -32.50
N VAL A 154 -11.42 2.97 -31.23
CA VAL A 154 -12.16 3.69 -30.17
C VAL A 154 -11.45 4.98 -29.77
N ARG A 155 -10.11 4.99 -29.74
CA ARG A 155 -9.30 6.16 -29.37
C ARG A 155 -9.43 7.29 -30.40
N VAL A 156 -9.42 6.97 -31.69
CA VAL A 156 -9.60 7.96 -32.77
C VAL A 156 -11.07 8.38 -32.95
N GLY A 157 -11.99 7.78 -32.19
CA GLY A 157 -13.42 8.09 -32.26
C GLY A 157 -14.14 7.50 -33.47
N GLN A 158 -13.50 6.58 -34.21
CA GLN A 158 -14.10 5.92 -35.37
C GLN A 158 -15.32 5.08 -34.99
N MET A 159 -15.33 4.50 -33.79
CA MET A 159 -16.48 3.74 -33.27
C MET A 159 -16.54 3.76 -31.74
N SER A 160 -17.73 3.54 -31.18
CA SER A 160 -17.91 3.37 -29.74
C SER A 160 -17.28 2.06 -29.24
N ILE A 161 -16.99 1.98 -27.94
CA ILE A 161 -16.37 0.81 -27.33
C ILE A 161 -17.25 -0.46 -27.46
N ASN A 162 -18.57 -0.28 -27.50
CA ASN A 162 -19.53 -1.37 -27.77
C ASN A 162 -19.42 -1.85 -29.22
N GLN A 163 -19.37 -0.92 -30.17
CA GLN A 163 -19.23 -1.25 -31.60
C GLN A 163 -17.90 -1.95 -31.88
N ALA A 164 -16.80 -1.49 -31.28
CA ALA A 164 -15.50 -2.15 -31.40
C ALA A 164 -15.48 -3.56 -30.79
N ALA A 165 -16.12 -3.76 -29.63
CA ALA A 165 -16.23 -5.09 -29.04
C ALA A 165 -16.92 -6.09 -29.99
N ILE A 166 -17.99 -5.66 -30.65
CA ILE A 166 -18.71 -6.47 -31.63
C ILE A 166 -17.87 -6.69 -32.89
N HIS A 167 -17.33 -5.60 -33.48
CA HIS A 167 -16.59 -5.65 -34.75
C HIS A 167 -15.33 -6.52 -34.70
N TYR A 168 -14.59 -6.45 -33.59
CA TYR A 168 -13.34 -7.20 -33.43
C TYR A 168 -13.54 -8.53 -32.68
N ASN A 169 -14.79 -8.93 -32.40
CA ASN A 169 -15.15 -10.12 -31.64
C ASN A 169 -14.39 -10.22 -30.30
N LEU A 170 -14.41 -9.12 -29.54
CA LEU A 170 -13.74 -8.99 -28.24
C LEU A 170 -14.79 -8.92 -27.13
N PRO A 171 -14.56 -9.53 -25.95
CA PRO A 171 -15.41 -9.28 -24.81
C PRO A 171 -15.34 -7.82 -24.39
N TYR A 172 -16.52 -7.21 -24.32
CA TYR A 172 -16.69 -5.80 -23.93
C TYR A 172 -15.88 -5.44 -22.67
N SER A 173 -15.99 -6.25 -21.61
CA SER A 173 -15.31 -6.01 -20.33
C SER A 173 -13.78 -5.97 -20.46
N SER A 174 -13.21 -6.80 -21.33
CA SER A 174 -11.77 -6.85 -21.60
C SER A 174 -11.29 -5.61 -22.34
N LEU A 175 -12.02 -5.20 -23.39
CA LEU A 175 -11.73 -4.01 -24.17
C LEU A 175 -11.87 -2.73 -23.32
N TYR A 176 -13.00 -2.60 -22.62
CA TYR A 176 -13.29 -1.47 -21.72
C TYR A 176 -12.22 -1.32 -20.63
N GLY A 177 -11.83 -2.43 -19.98
CA GLY A 177 -10.81 -2.42 -18.94
C GLY A 177 -9.44 -1.97 -19.45
N ARG A 178 -9.03 -2.37 -20.67
CA ARG A 178 -7.78 -1.91 -21.28
C ARG A 178 -7.87 -0.43 -21.68
N PHE A 179 -8.93 -0.02 -22.36
CA PHE A 179 -9.16 1.37 -22.76
C PHE A 179 -9.15 2.35 -21.58
N LYS A 180 -9.80 1.99 -20.46
CA LYS A 180 -9.82 2.81 -19.24
C LYS A 180 -8.43 2.96 -18.61
N ARG A 181 -7.59 1.92 -18.66
CA ARG A 181 -6.20 1.99 -18.18
C ARG A 181 -5.32 2.85 -19.10
N CYS A 182 -5.53 2.80 -20.41
CA CYS A 182 -4.83 3.65 -21.38
C CYS A 182 -5.19 5.15 -21.23
N LYS A 183 -6.38 5.47 -20.70
CA LYS A 183 -6.81 6.85 -20.40
C LYS A 183 -6.30 7.41 -19.07
N LEU A 184 -5.78 6.58 -18.17
CA LEU A 184 -5.16 7.07 -16.94
C LEU A 184 -3.70 7.44 -17.27
N PRO A 185 -3.24 8.68 -17.01
CA PRO A 185 -1.83 9.00 -17.18
C PRO A 185 -0.99 8.03 -16.35
N GLN A 186 0.04 7.45 -16.97
CA GLN A 186 1.04 6.56 -16.37
C GLN A 186 1.88 7.31 -15.31
N SER A 187 1.30 7.78 -14.21
CA SER A 187 2.06 8.49 -13.17
C SER A 187 2.47 7.62 -11.99
N VAL A 188 2.12 6.33 -11.94
CA VAL A 188 2.61 5.44 -10.86
C VAL A 188 2.48 3.99 -11.25
N GLN A 189 3.42 3.48 -12.06
CA GLN A 189 3.80 2.06 -12.05
C GLN A 189 5.01 1.80 -12.97
N HIS A 190 6.16 1.54 -12.33
CA HIS A 190 7.41 0.94 -12.84
C HIS A 190 8.47 1.89 -13.40
N MET A 191 9.24 2.53 -12.50
CA MET A 191 10.65 2.80 -12.76
C MET A 191 11.44 1.53 -12.45
N HIS A 192 12.15 0.98 -13.44
CA HIS A 192 13.28 0.09 -13.25
C HIS A 192 14.47 0.72 -13.99
N PRO A 193 15.68 0.79 -13.42
CA PRO A 193 16.81 1.46 -14.04
C PRO A 193 17.51 0.53 -15.05
N GLN A 194 17.84 1.05 -16.23
CA GLN A 194 18.79 0.41 -17.16
C GLN A 194 19.77 1.45 -17.73
N GLU A 195 21.03 1.06 -17.67
CA GLU A 195 22.25 1.73 -18.15
C GLU A 195 22.22 2.02 -19.67
N PRO A 196 22.94 3.05 -20.17
CA PRO A 196 22.94 3.42 -21.57
C PRO A 196 24.01 2.68 -22.38
N ALA A 197 23.64 2.08 -23.52
CA ALA A 197 24.57 1.54 -24.49
C ALA A 197 24.24 2.05 -25.92
N GLY A 198 25.23 2.73 -26.52
CA GLY A 198 25.50 2.74 -27.97
C GLY A 198 24.70 3.72 -28.85
N PHE A 199 25.31 4.84 -29.22
CA PHE A 199 24.91 5.66 -30.38
C PHE A 199 25.86 5.39 -31.56
N PRO A 200 25.39 5.41 -32.82
CA PRO A 200 26.17 5.06 -33.99
C PRO A 200 27.10 6.19 -34.47
N GLU A 201 28.19 5.77 -35.08
CA GLU A 201 29.32 6.52 -35.63
C GLU A 201 28.90 7.48 -36.77
N MET A 202 29.29 8.76 -36.66
CA MET A 202 29.17 9.78 -37.71
C MET A 202 30.53 10.45 -37.92
N GLU A 203 31.06 10.31 -39.13
CA GLU A 203 32.34 10.85 -39.62
C GLU A 203 32.40 12.40 -39.57
N PRO A 204 33.61 13.00 -39.53
CA PRO A 204 33.86 14.29 -38.90
C PRO A 204 33.77 15.47 -39.87
N TYR A 205 32.85 16.39 -39.63
CA TYR A 205 32.88 17.71 -40.25
C TYR A 205 33.70 18.68 -39.39
N HIS A 206 34.85 19.09 -39.95
CA HIS A 206 35.66 20.19 -39.45
C HIS A 206 34.87 21.50 -39.53
N TYR A 207 34.75 22.22 -38.41
CA TYR A 207 34.40 23.64 -38.40
C TYR A 207 35.43 24.46 -37.63
N ALA A 208 35.97 25.45 -38.32
CA ALA A 208 36.88 26.47 -37.82
C ALA A 208 36.19 27.40 -36.81
N GLN A 209 36.90 27.77 -35.75
CA GLN A 209 36.47 28.77 -34.77
C GLN A 209 36.47 30.19 -35.36
N PRO A 210 35.48 31.03 -34.98
CA PRO A 210 35.86 32.30 -34.38
C PRO A 210 35.03 32.66 -33.13
N GLN A 211 35.53 33.67 -32.44
CA GLN A 211 35.38 33.99 -31.03
C GLN A 211 34.13 34.84 -30.70
N GLY A 212 33.65 34.72 -29.45
CA GLY A 212 32.71 35.67 -28.83
C GLY A 212 31.76 35.01 -27.82
N GLU A 213 32.16 34.92 -26.55
CA GLU A 213 31.28 34.47 -25.46
C GLU A 213 30.31 35.58 -25.02
N PRO A 214 29.00 35.31 -24.83
CA PRO A 214 28.13 36.19 -24.07
C PRO A 214 28.26 35.91 -22.56
N VAL A 215 28.68 36.93 -21.81
CA VAL A 215 28.79 36.95 -20.35
C VAL A 215 27.39 36.96 -19.72
N TYR A 216 27.12 36.01 -18.81
CA TYR A 216 26.00 36.08 -17.85
C TYR A 216 26.51 36.57 -16.49
N PRO A 217 25.78 37.45 -15.78
CA PRO A 217 26.21 37.94 -14.47
C PRO A 217 26.09 36.84 -13.37
N PRO A 218 26.99 36.83 -12.37
CA PRO A 218 26.94 35.87 -11.28
C PRO A 218 25.78 36.17 -10.30
N PRO A 219 25.20 35.14 -9.66
CA PRO A 219 24.19 35.32 -8.62
C PRO A 219 24.82 35.80 -7.29
N ASP A 220 24.12 36.72 -6.61
CA ASP A 220 24.47 37.28 -5.29
C ASP A 220 24.54 36.21 -4.19
N ASP A 221 25.64 36.26 -3.43
CA ASP A 221 25.88 35.54 -2.18
C ASP A 221 25.02 36.11 -1.03
N ALA A 222 24.21 35.26 -0.36
CA ALA A 222 23.90 35.37 1.07
C ALA A 222 23.03 34.22 1.59
N ALA A 223 23.65 33.19 2.19
CA ALA A 223 23.08 32.46 3.32
C ALA A 223 24.21 31.93 4.22
N PRO A 224 24.09 32.03 5.56
CA PRO A 224 25.22 31.81 6.48
C PRO A 224 25.51 30.33 6.76
N ASP A 225 26.79 30.05 6.98
CA ASP A 225 27.43 28.75 7.22
C ASP A 225 27.05 28.14 8.60
N PRO A 226 26.64 26.85 8.67
CA PRO A 226 26.39 26.16 9.93
C PRO A 226 27.67 25.49 10.45
N ALA A 227 28.67 26.28 10.81
CA ALA A 227 29.79 25.81 11.61
C ALA A 227 30.18 26.89 12.61
N LEU A 228 29.76 26.72 13.87
CA LEU A 228 30.44 27.15 15.11
C LEU A 228 29.44 27.17 16.27
N PHE A 229 29.33 26.05 17.00
CA PHE A 229 29.07 26.08 18.45
C PHE A 229 29.62 24.79 19.07
N HIS A 230 30.85 24.87 19.59
CA HIS A 230 31.32 24.00 20.65
C HIS A 230 30.97 24.65 22.00
N HIS A 231 30.32 23.92 22.89
CA HIS A 231 30.67 23.92 24.32
C HIS A 231 30.02 22.73 25.06
N GLU A 232 30.89 21.83 25.51
CA GLU A 232 30.94 21.14 26.82
C GLU A 232 29.84 20.13 27.21
N LEU A 233 30.23 18.85 27.23
CA LEU A 233 29.64 17.79 28.05
C LEU A 233 30.61 17.44 29.18
N PRO A 234 30.20 17.39 30.46
CA PRO A 234 31.05 16.83 31.49
C PRO A 234 30.98 15.30 31.49
N ALA A 235 32.15 14.69 31.57
CA ALA A 235 32.38 13.27 31.74
C ALA A 235 32.14 12.82 33.18
N ALA A 236 31.48 11.67 33.37
CA ALA A 236 31.58 10.91 34.61
C ALA A 236 31.42 9.39 34.36
N ALA A 237 32.50 8.69 34.71
CA ALA A 237 32.57 7.39 35.36
C ALA A 237 32.22 6.10 34.58
N ALA A 238 33.29 5.36 34.33
CA ALA A 238 33.39 3.95 33.98
C ALA A 238 32.90 2.98 35.07
N ALA A 239 32.54 1.76 34.64
CA ALA A 239 32.89 0.44 35.21
C ALA A 239 31.84 -0.59 34.72
N ALA A 240 32.19 -1.52 33.83
CA ALA A 240 32.80 -2.84 34.12
C ALA A 240 31.87 -3.82 34.86
N ALA A 241 31.41 -4.87 34.16
CA ALA A 241 31.18 -6.24 34.66
C ALA A 241 30.54 -7.06 33.51
N ALA A 242 31.31 -7.89 32.81
CA ALA A 242 31.65 -9.26 33.18
C ALA A 242 30.56 -10.26 32.73
N CYS A 243 30.93 -11.01 31.70
CA CYS A 243 30.40 -12.32 31.39
C CYS A 243 30.49 -13.22 32.62
N SER A 244 29.40 -13.91 32.96
CA SER A 244 29.43 -15.11 33.79
C SER A 244 28.40 -16.11 33.29
N ASP A 245 28.92 -17.30 33.00
CA ASP A 245 28.21 -18.57 32.96
C ASP A 245 27.23 -18.74 34.13
N SER A 246 26.11 -19.42 33.86
CA SER A 246 25.51 -20.31 34.85
C SER A 246 24.73 -21.42 34.16
N VAL A 247 25.42 -22.55 34.03
CA VAL A 247 24.87 -23.89 33.91
C VAL A 247 24.30 -24.27 35.29
N TYR A 248 23.13 -24.91 35.34
CA TYR A 248 22.79 -26.10 36.16
C TYR A 248 21.32 -26.18 36.64
N TYR A 249 20.76 -27.39 36.43
CA TYR A 249 19.68 -28.09 37.19
C TYR A 249 18.22 -27.58 37.02
N THR A 250 17.17 -28.39 36.85
CA THR A 250 16.94 -29.81 37.20
C THR A 250 15.83 -30.42 36.34
N GLN A 251 16.06 -31.68 35.99
CA GLN A 251 15.15 -32.68 35.42
C GLN A 251 14.18 -33.20 36.50
N HIS A 252 12.87 -33.23 36.25
CA HIS A 252 11.98 -34.15 36.94
C HIS A 252 10.96 -34.73 35.96
N GLY A 253 11.17 -36.00 35.61
CA GLY A 253 10.10 -36.87 35.15
C GLY A 253 9.34 -37.43 36.36
N ILE A 254 8.05 -37.73 36.15
CA ILE A 254 7.30 -38.65 36.99
C ILE A 254 6.44 -39.52 36.06
N LEU A 255 6.75 -40.82 36.06
CA LEU A 255 5.91 -41.95 35.66
C LEU A 255 4.79 -42.15 36.69
N THR A 256 3.63 -42.67 36.26
CA THR A 256 2.57 -43.45 36.97
C THR A 256 1.23 -43.12 36.28
N SER A 257 0.33 -44.03 35.93
CA SER A 257 0.21 -45.49 36.00
C SER A 257 -0.62 -45.97 34.81
#